data_AF-A0A1G8D0M5-F1
#
_entry.id   AF-A0A1G8D0M5-F1
#
_cell.length_a   1.000
_cell.length_b   1.000
_cell.length_c   1.000
_cell.angle_alpha   90.00
_cell.angle_beta   90.00
_cell.angle_gamma   90.00
#
_symmetry.space_group_name_H-M   'P 1'
#
loop_
_entity.id
_entity.type
_entity.pdbx_description
1 polymer ?
#
loop_
_entity_poly.entity_id
_entity_poly.type
_entity_poly.pdbx_seq_one_letter_code
_entity_poly.pdbx_strand_id
1 'polypeptide(L)' 'MALLLAKRHIKASNSPRYTIWVSDKSAQQDIVNYLHHQGFKVMCTNTDSDYCLDAVKEVY' A
#
# COMPACT_ATOMS: atom_id res chain seq x y z
N MET A 1 -8.22 0.15 -16.06
CA MET A 1 -6.82 0.58 -16.22
C MET A 1 -6.49 1.59 -15.11
N ALA A 2 -5.89 1.18 -14.00
CA ALA A 2 -5.70 2.03 -12.80
C ALA A 2 -4.24 2.05 -12.26
N LEU A 3 -3.32 1.30 -12.87
CA LEU A 3 -1.97 1.09 -12.33
C LEU A 3 -1.03 2.32 -12.40
N LEU A 4 -1.39 3.35 -13.17
CA LEU A 4 -0.48 4.47 -13.46
C LEU A 4 -0.47 5.55 -12.36
N LEU A 5 -1.53 5.66 -11.56
CA LEU A 5 -1.60 6.65 -10.48
C LEU A 5 -0.67 6.26 -9.31
N ALA A 6 -0.55 4.96 -9.01
CA ALA A 6 0.31 4.47 -7.93
C ALA A 6 1.80 4.79 -8.18
N LYS A 7 2.28 4.73 -9.43
CA LYS A 7 3.70 4.97 -9.73
C LYS A 7 4.14 6.43 -9.55
N ARG A 8 3.24 7.40 -9.70
CA ARG A 8 3.60 8.83 -9.63
C ARG A 8 3.77 9.35 -8.19
N HIS A 9 3.09 8.74 -7.22
CA HIS A 9 3.21 9.15 -5.80
C HIS A 9 4.44 8.60 -5.08
N ILE A 10 5.05 7.52 -5.58
CA ILE A 10 6.22 6.89 -4.95
C ILE A 10 7.47 7.79 -5.05
N LYS A 11 7.56 8.64 -6.08
CA LYS A 11 8.76 9.43 -6.36
C LYS A 11 8.89 10.74 -5.59
N ALA A 12 7.84 11.16 -4.84
CA ALA A 12 7.80 12.48 -4.20
C ALA A 12 7.71 12.44 -2.66
N SER A 13 7.44 11.28 -2.05
CA SER A 13 7.37 11.18 -0.60
C SER A 13 8.61 10.47 -0.07
N ASN A 14 9.52 11.26 0.52
CA ASN A 14 10.61 10.77 1.35
C ASN A 14 10.10 10.26 2.72
N SER A 15 8.79 10.05 2.84
CA SER A 15 8.15 9.52 4.02
C SER A 15 8.17 8.00 3.96
N PRO A 16 8.58 7.31 5.03
CA PRO A 16 8.55 5.86 5.10
C PRO A 16 7.14 5.27 5.10
N ARG A 17 6.07 6.07 4.96
CA ARG A 17 4.67 5.63 5.11
C ARG A 17 3.88 5.86 3.83
N TYR A 18 3.18 4.81 3.37
CA TYR A 18 2.32 4.82 2.20
C TYR A 18 0.93 4.32 2.57
N THR A 19 -0.10 5.10 2.31
CA THR A 19 -1.49 4.68 2.51
C THR A 19 -2.13 4.40 1.15
N ILE A 20 -2.60 3.18 0.96
CA ILE A 20 -3.18 2.66 -0.29
C ILE A 20 -4.61 2.23 0.00
N TRP A 21 -5.57 2.78 -0.73
CA TRP A 21 -6.98 2.40 -0.64
C TRP A 21 -7.30 1.41 -1.74
N VAL A 22 -7.90 0.28 -1.38
CA VAL A 22 -8.20 -0.83 -2.28
C VAL A 22 -9.64 -1.26 -2.05
N SER A 23 -10.47 -1.20 -3.09
CA SER A 23 -11.86 -1.66 -3.01
C SER A 23 -12.02 -3.15 -3.33
N ASP A 24 -10.96 -3.78 -3.85
CA ASP A 24 -10.95 -5.18 -4.28
C ASP A 24 -10.07 -6.07 -3.37
N LYS A 25 -10.68 -7.11 -2.82
CA LYS A 25 -10.02 -8.04 -1.88
C LYS A 25 -8.87 -8.83 -2.53
N SER A 26 -8.95 -9.15 -3.82
CA SER A 26 -7.89 -9.87 -4.52
C SER A 26 -6.67 -8.97 -4.72
N ALA A 27 -6.88 -7.72 -5.12
CA ALA A 27 -5.83 -6.72 -5.26
C ALA A 27 -5.15 -6.41 -3.92
N GLN A 28 -5.90 -6.45 -2.81
CA GLN A 28 -5.35 -6.24 -1.46
C GLN A 28 -4.27 -7.27 -1.15
N GLN A 29 -4.53 -8.56 -1.39
CA GLN A 29 -3.59 -9.65 -1.07
C GLN A 29 -2.28 -9.50 -1.84
N ASP A 30 -2.35 -9.18 -3.14
CA ASP A 30 -1.18 -9.01 -4.00
C ASP A 30 -0.34 -7.79 -3.58
N ILE A 31 -0.99 -6.68 -3.25
CA ILE A 31 -0.32 -5.45 -2.80
C ILE A 31 0.38 -5.69 -1.46
N VAL A 32 -0.26 -6.37 -0.51
CA VAL A 32 0.32 -6.74 0.79
C VAL A 32 1.56 -7.62 0.59
N ASN A 33 1.47 -8.65 -0.26
CA ASN A 33 2.59 -9.54 -0.54
C ASN A 33 3.77 -8.81 -1.20
N TYR A 34 3.49 -7.91 -2.14
CA TYR A 34 4.51 -7.09 -2.80
C TYR A 34 5.24 -6.17 -1.82
N LEU A 35 4.49 -5.50 -0.94
CA LEU A 35 5.04 -4.60 0.08
C LEU A 35 5.87 -5.35 1.12
N HIS A 36 5.41 -6.53 1.56
CA HIS A 36 6.18 -7.39 2.46
C HIS A 36 7.52 -7.81 1.87
N HIS A 37 7.56 -8.23 0.59
CA HIS A 37 8.81 -8.58 -0.10
C HIS A 37 9.79 -7.41 -0.21
N GLN A 38 9.27 -6.18 -0.25
CA GLN A 38 10.07 -4.95 -0.29
C GLN A 38 10.57 -4.51 1.10
N GLY A 39 10.23 -5.25 2.17
CA GLY A 39 10.60 -4.92 3.55
C GLY A 39 9.72 -3.86 4.21
N PHE A 40 8.51 -3.65 3.68
CA PHE A 40 7.53 -2.77 4.30
C PHE A 40 6.66 -3.56 5.28
N LYS A 41 6.34 -2.92 6.40
CA LYS A 41 5.35 -3.39 7.37
C LYS A 41 3.98 -2.85 6.98
N VAL A 42 3.05 -3.73 6.63
CA VAL A 42 1.72 -3.33 6.15
C VAL A 42 0.68 -3.52 7.26
N MET A 43 -0.12 -2.49 7.52
CA MET A 43 -1.29 -2.52 8.40
C MET A 43 -2.56 -2.43 7.56
N CYS A 44 -3.43 -3.43 7.65
CA CYS A 44 -4.71 -3.42 6.95
C CYS A 44 -5.80 -2.93 7.90
N THR A 45 -6.48 -1.84 7.53
CA THR A 45 -7.68 -1.37 8.21
C THR A 45 -8.86 -1.58 7.28
N ASN A 46 -9.82 -2.42 7.68
CA ASN A 46 -11.08 -2.55 6.95
C ASN A 46 -11.99 -1.40 7.33
N THR A 47 -12.36 -0.59 6.34
CA THR A 47 -13.44 0.39 6.43
C THR A 47 -14.63 -0.18 5.66
N ASP A 48 -15.87 0.11 6.07
CA ASP A 48 -17.13 -0.52 5.59
C ASP A 48 -17.25 -0.72 4.07
N SER A 49 -16.57 0.09 3.25
CA SER A 49 -16.60 -0.02 1.78
C SER A 49 -15.22 -0.22 1.12
N ASP A 50 -14.12 -0.02 1.84
CA ASP A 50 -12.76 0.01 1.27
C ASP A 50 -11.71 -0.54 2.25
N TYR A 51 -10.75 -1.29 1.70
CA TYR A 51 -9.57 -1.77 2.41
C TYR A 51 -8.48 -0.68 2.40
N CYS A 52 -8.14 -0.17 3.57
CA CYS A 52 -7.04 0.77 3.73
C CYS A 52 -5.76 0.01 4.12
N LEU A 53 -4.73 0.07 3.28
CA LEU A 53 -3.43 -0.54 3.48
C LEU A 53 -2.42 0.54 3.82
N ASP A 54 -1.86 0.50 5.02
CA ASP A 54 -0.87 1.45 5.48
C ASP A 54 0.49 0.78 5.62
N ALA A 55 1.39 1.09 4.70
CA ALA A 55 2.70 0.45 4.57
C ALA A 55 3.79 1.37 5.12
N VAL A 56 4.51 0.91 6.15
CA VAL A 56 5.62 1.63 6.78
C VAL A 56 6.93 0.92 6.50
N LYS A 57 7.92 1.63 5.95
CA LYS A 57 9.30 1.17 5.78
C LYS A 57 10.07 1.48 7.05
N GLU A 58 10.46 0.45 7.79
CA GLU A 58 11.44 0.64 8.86
C GLU A 58 12.81 0.87 8.20
N VAL A 59 13.27 2.12 8.24
CA VAL A 59 14.63 2.50 7.84
C VAL A 59 15.49 2.37 9.10
N TYR A 60 16.24 1.27 9.19
CA TYR A 60 17.30 1.07 10.19
C TYR A 60 18.59 1.76 9.76
#